data_AF-A0A124GCP9-F1
#
_entry.id   AF-A0A124GCP9-F1
#
_cell.length_a   1.000
_cell.length_b   1.000
_cell.length_c   1.000
_cell.angle_alpha   90.00
_cell.angle_beta   90.00
_cell.angle_gamma   90.00
#
_symmetry.space_group_name_H-M   'P 1'
#
loop_
_entity.id
_entity.type
_entity.pdbx_description
1 polymer ?
#
loop_
_entity_poly.entity_id
_entity_poly.type
_entity_poly.pdbx_seq_one_letter_code
_entity_poly.pdbx_strand_id
1 'polypeptide(L)'
;MRKAKKTEKREIKINEKKEIEIIKKPADEKLLATKFATTLLNISIVCQKHKEVWDKEVKENQGYIKFDKLMLISKTRAIADKIFNNYFESEDEGEDVESNLFYRDVIGKQTEKCLNGISEKLILTLDDIKQRLPAGFMGTLGSWARMIKDLNTAKMRGIARKIGIYEKELNKLFDLSNKYMNWVYQDIAIHELL
;
A
#
# COMPACT_ATOMS: atom_id res chain seq x y z
N MET A 1 -77.52 7.10 29.91
CA MET A 1 -76.82 7.56 28.69
C MET A 1 -75.32 7.47 28.90
N ARG A 2 -74.60 6.60 28.18
CA ARG A 2 -73.13 6.51 28.24
C ARG A 2 -72.53 7.44 27.17
N LYS A 3 -71.68 8.39 27.58
CA LYS A 3 -71.01 9.32 26.67
C LYS A 3 -69.94 8.58 25.85
N ALA A 4 -69.94 8.75 24.52
CA ALA A 4 -68.90 8.23 23.64
C ALA A 4 -67.55 8.92 23.95
N LYS A 5 -66.48 8.16 24.13
CA LYS A 5 -65.12 8.69 24.26
C LYS A 5 -64.64 9.21 22.90
N LYS A 6 -64.01 10.38 22.90
CA LYS A 6 -63.47 11.05 21.71
C LYS A 6 -62.28 10.25 21.18
N THR A 7 -62.33 9.84 19.92
CA THR A 7 -61.23 9.13 19.26
C THR A 7 -60.12 10.14 18.93
N GLU A 8 -58.97 10.04 19.60
CA GLU A 8 -57.78 10.82 19.23
C GLU A 8 -57.21 10.25 17.92
N LYS A 9 -57.08 11.11 16.90
CA LYS A 9 -56.36 10.78 15.68
C LYS A 9 -54.88 10.63 16.04
N ARG A 10 -54.32 9.44 15.86
CA ARG A 10 -52.87 9.23 15.96
C ARG A 10 -52.21 9.98 14.81
N GLU A 11 -51.38 10.97 15.12
CA GLU A 11 -50.48 11.56 14.14
C GLU A 11 -49.44 10.51 13.73
N ILE A 12 -49.46 10.14 12.46
CA ILE A 12 -48.41 9.29 11.88
C ILE A 12 -47.20 10.21 11.68
N LYS A 13 -46.17 10.06 12.52
CA LYS A 13 -44.86 10.68 12.27
C LYS A 13 -44.31 10.10 10.97
N ILE A 14 -44.40 10.88 9.90
CA ILE A 14 -43.70 10.59 8.64
C ILE A 14 -42.22 10.74 8.96
N ASN A 15 -41.45 9.65 8.95
CA ASN A 15 -40.00 9.73 9.02
C ASN A 15 -39.52 10.56 7.83
N GLU A 16 -38.89 11.70 8.11
CA GLU A 16 -38.22 12.50 7.10
C GLU A 16 -37.30 11.58 6.28
N LYS A 17 -37.51 11.54 4.97
CA LYS A 17 -36.62 10.80 4.06
C LYS A 17 -35.24 11.41 4.20
N LYS A 18 -34.31 10.72 4.87
CA LYS A 18 -32.88 11.06 4.81
C LYS A 18 -32.50 11.13 3.32
N GLU A 19 -32.03 12.28 2.88
CA GLU A 19 -31.42 12.39 1.55
C GLU A 19 -30.30 11.38 1.45
N ILE A 20 -30.36 10.53 0.42
CA ILE A 20 -29.26 9.62 0.10
C ILE A 20 -28.24 10.49 -0.61
N GLU A 21 -27.13 10.78 0.05
CA GLU A 21 -26.02 11.50 -0.55
C GLU A 21 -25.43 10.65 -1.69
N ILE A 22 -25.67 11.07 -2.93
CA ILE A 22 -25.20 10.35 -4.12
C ILE A 22 -23.74 10.73 -4.35
N ILE A 23 -22.82 9.91 -3.85
CA ILE A 23 -21.38 10.06 -4.12
C ILE A 23 -21.12 9.70 -5.59
N LYS A 24 -20.72 10.68 -6.40
CA LYS A 24 -20.38 10.47 -7.80
C LYS A 24 -19.04 9.74 -7.91
N LYS A 25 -19.00 8.68 -8.73
CA LYS A 25 -17.76 7.95 -9.02
C LYS A 25 -16.73 8.87 -9.72
N PRO A 26 -15.49 8.98 -9.19
CA PRO A 26 -14.41 9.66 -9.89
C PRO A 26 -14.08 9.01 -11.23
N ALA A 27 -13.40 9.74 -12.11
CA ALA A 27 -12.88 9.18 -13.34
C ALA A 27 -11.92 8.02 -13.04
N ASP A 28 -11.94 6.97 -13.87
CA ASP A 28 -11.09 5.79 -13.67
C ASP A 28 -9.59 6.17 -13.64
N GLU A 29 -9.19 7.22 -14.36
CA GLU A 29 -7.82 7.75 -14.32
C GLU A 29 -7.45 8.31 -12.94
N LYS A 30 -8.35 9.03 -12.28
CA LYS A 30 -8.14 9.52 -10.91
C LYS A 30 -8.00 8.35 -9.94
N LEU A 31 -8.87 7.34 -10.04
CA LEU A 31 -8.79 6.13 -9.21
C LEU A 31 -7.49 5.36 -9.43
N LEU A 32 -6.99 5.31 -10.66
CA LEU A 32 -5.70 4.68 -10.98
C LEU A 32 -4.52 5.50 -10.49
N ALA A 33 -4.60 6.84 -10.55
CA ALA A 33 -3.62 7.75 -9.97
C ALA A 33 -3.54 7.55 -8.44
N THR A 34 -4.69 7.48 -7.76
CA THR A 34 -4.75 7.15 -6.32
C THR A 34 -4.13 5.79 -6.05
N LYS A 35 -4.48 4.76 -6.83
CA LYS A 35 -3.86 3.43 -6.70
C LYS A 35 -2.33 3.55 -6.81
N PHE A 36 -1.83 4.27 -7.81
CA PHE A 36 -0.40 4.48 -8.05
C PHE A 36 0.29 5.15 -6.86
N ALA A 37 -0.29 6.25 -6.37
CA ALA A 37 0.20 7.00 -5.22
C ALA A 37 0.26 6.14 -3.95
N THR A 38 -0.82 5.42 -3.64
CA THR A 38 -0.87 4.48 -2.51
C THR A 38 0.17 3.36 -2.65
N THR A 39 0.38 2.84 -3.86
CA THR A 39 1.42 1.83 -4.09
C THR A 39 2.83 2.38 -3.81
N LEU A 40 3.14 3.63 -4.18
CA LEU A 40 4.43 4.26 -3.85
C LEU A 40 4.62 4.43 -2.34
N LEU A 41 3.61 4.94 -1.63
CA LEU A 41 3.64 5.07 -0.17
C LEU A 41 3.89 3.72 0.50
N ASN A 42 3.15 2.69 0.08
CA ASN A 42 3.33 1.35 0.63
C ASN A 42 4.71 0.76 0.30
N ILE A 43 5.32 1.10 -0.85
CA ILE A 43 6.73 0.73 -1.15
C ILE A 43 7.69 1.40 -0.16
N SER A 44 7.48 2.67 0.17
CA SER A 44 8.29 3.37 1.17
C SER A 44 8.19 2.69 2.54
N ILE A 45 6.96 2.42 2.99
CA ILE A 45 6.67 1.77 4.26
C ILE A 45 7.29 0.36 4.31
N VAL A 46 7.08 -0.47 3.28
CA VAL A 46 7.61 -1.85 3.29
C VAL A 46 9.14 -1.87 3.27
N CYS A 47 9.80 -0.92 2.56
CA CYS A 47 11.26 -0.83 2.58
C CYS A 47 11.76 -0.46 3.99
N GLN A 48 11.06 0.46 4.66
CA GLN A 48 11.37 0.81 6.05
C GLN A 48 11.18 -0.39 6.99
N LYS A 49 10.06 -1.12 6.87
CA LYS A 49 9.80 -2.34 7.65
C LYS A 49 10.82 -3.44 7.36
N HIS A 50 11.19 -3.65 6.12
CA HIS A 50 12.20 -4.64 5.76
C HIS A 50 13.58 -4.27 6.31
N LYS A 51 13.91 -2.98 6.35
CA LYS A 51 15.11 -2.50 7.04
C LYS A 51 15.04 -2.75 8.54
N GLU A 52 13.89 -2.52 9.19
CA GLU A 52 13.70 -2.81 10.62
C GLU A 52 13.93 -4.29 10.96
N VAL A 53 13.55 -5.21 10.06
CA VAL A 53 13.87 -6.65 10.20
C VAL A 53 15.38 -6.86 10.26
N TRP A 54 16.13 -6.25 9.33
CA TRP A 54 17.59 -6.34 9.33
C TRP A 54 18.24 -5.67 10.54
N ASP A 55 17.79 -4.47 10.92
CA ASP A 55 18.31 -3.74 12.06
C ASP A 55 18.16 -4.58 13.35
N LYS A 56 17.00 -5.25 13.51
CA LYS A 56 16.75 -6.18 14.61
C LYS A 56 17.70 -7.37 14.55
N GLU A 57 17.88 -7.97 13.38
CA GLU A 57 18.71 -9.16 13.23
C GLU A 57 20.19 -8.89 13.54
N VAL A 58 20.70 -7.74 13.11
CA VAL A 58 22.06 -7.28 13.43
C VAL A 58 22.20 -7.02 14.94
N LYS A 59 21.20 -6.39 15.57
CA LYS A 59 21.26 -6.00 16.98
C LYS A 59 21.09 -7.17 17.94
N GLU A 60 20.20 -8.11 17.63
CA GLU A 60 19.73 -9.13 18.57
C GLU A 60 20.28 -10.52 18.25
N ASN A 61 20.57 -10.82 16.98
CA ASN A 61 20.85 -12.19 16.52
C ASN A 61 22.23 -12.34 15.85
N GLN A 62 23.14 -11.37 16.05
CA GLN A 62 24.47 -11.33 15.39
C GLN A 62 24.39 -11.41 13.86
N GLY A 63 23.25 -11.00 13.28
CA GLY A 63 23.03 -10.99 11.84
C GLY A 63 23.98 -10.03 11.14
N TYR A 64 24.13 -10.22 9.83
CA TYR A 64 24.96 -9.37 8.99
C TYR A 64 24.30 -9.12 7.63
N ILE A 65 24.25 -7.85 7.23
CA ILE A 65 23.89 -7.41 5.90
C ILE A 65 25.04 -6.59 5.31
N LYS A 66 25.44 -6.90 4.08
CA LYS A 66 26.43 -6.09 3.37
C LYS A 66 25.88 -4.68 3.13
N PHE A 67 26.72 -3.66 3.31
CA PHE A 67 26.31 -2.26 3.21
C PHE A 67 25.67 -1.93 1.84
N ASP A 68 26.18 -2.48 0.74
CA ASP A 68 25.60 -2.27 -0.59
C ASP A 68 24.15 -2.76 -0.69
N LYS A 69 23.79 -3.83 0.03
CA LYS A 69 22.43 -4.38 0.06
C LYS A 69 21.49 -3.56 0.93
N LEU A 70 21.97 -3.11 2.09
CA LEU A 70 21.24 -2.14 2.91
C LEU A 70 20.95 -0.86 2.09
N MET A 71 21.93 -0.39 1.32
CA MET A 71 21.78 0.76 0.44
C MET A 71 20.75 0.54 -0.67
N LEU A 72 20.52 -0.69 -1.15
CA LEU A 72 19.46 -0.95 -2.13
C LEU A 72 18.07 -0.72 -1.52
N ILE A 73 17.84 -1.15 -0.26
CA ILE A 73 16.59 -0.92 0.46
C ILE A 73 16.37 0.59 0.63
N SER A 74 17.36 1.30 1.17
CA SER A 74 17.26 2.75 1.41
C SER A 74 17.10 3.57 0.13
N LYS A 75 17.81 3.21 -0.95
CA LYS A 75 17.66 3.89 -2.25
C LYS A 75 16.30 3.63 -2.88
N THR A 76 15.76 2.41 -2.75
CA THR A 76 14.40 2.11 -3.26
C THR A 76 13.38 2.98 -2.56
N ARG A 77 13.42 3.02 -1.22
CA ARG A 77 12.58 3.91 -0.41
C ARG A 77 12.67 5.36 -0.88
N ALA A 78 13.90 5.89 -0.96
CA ALA A 78 14.12 7.29 -1.34
C ALA A 78 13.58 7.62 -2.74
N ILE A 79 13.64 6.68 -3.70
CA ILE A 79 13.04 6.89 -5.03
C ILE A 79 11.51 6.84 -4.98
N ALA A 80 10.92 5.93 -4.20
CA ALA A 80 9.47 5.87 -4.02
C ALA A 80 8.95 7.17 -3.38
N ASP A 81 9.57 7.63 -2.31
CA ASP A 81 9.27 8.90 -1.63
C ASP A 81 9.40 10.08 -2.60
N LYS A 82 10.50 10.15 -3.35
CA LYS A 82 10.72 11.21 -4.34
C LYS A 82 9.61 11.26 -5.39
N ILE A 83 9.21 10.12 -5.95
CA ILE A 83 8.13 10.08 -6.95
C ILE A 83 6.80 10.46 -6.29
N PHE A 84 6.53 10.03 -5.06
CA PHE A 84 5.30 10.41 -4.37
C PHE A 84 5.24 11.93 -4.16
N ASN A 85 6.26 12.49 -3.52
CA ASN A 85 6.30 13.91 -3.14
C ASN A 85 6.27 14.83 -4.37
N ASN A 86 7.00 14.48 -5.44
CA ASN A 86 7.07 15.34 -6.62
C ASN A 86 5.75 15.42 -7.43
N TYR A 87 4.87 14.43 -7.31
CA TYR A 87 3.74 14.26 -8.24
C TYR A 87 2.37 14.11 -7.56
N PHE A 88 2.32 13.81 -6.27
CA PHE A 88 1.09 13.52 -5.55
C PHE A 88 0.93 14.31 -4.24
N GLU A 89 1.98 14.95 -3.75
CA GLU A 89 1.91 15.87 -2.62
C GLU A 89 1.50 17.25 -3.16
N SER A 90 0.23 17.64 -2.98
CA SER A 90 -0.30 18.94 -3.40
C SER A 90 -0.30 19.93 -2.24
N GLU A 91 0.03 21.20 -2.52
CA GLU A 91 -0.14 22.31 -1.56
C GLU A 91 -1.59 22.81 -1.46
N ASP A 92 -2.47 22.45 -2.41
CA ASP A 92 -3.86 22.94 -2.49
C ASP A 92 -4.91 21.87 -2.11
N GLU A 93 -6.03 22.35 -1.54
CA GLU A 93 -7.23 21.62 -1.12
C GLU A 93 -7.85 20.79 -2.27
N GLY A 94 -7.32 19.58 -2.48
CA GLY A 94 -7.91 18.58 -3.37
C GLY A 94 -9.25 18.06 -2.86
N GLU A 95 -10.01 17.38 -3.73
CA GLU A 95 -11.15 16.52 -3.32
C GLU A 95 -10.74 15.72 -2.08
N ASP A 96 -11.55 15.76 -1.01
CA ASP A 96 -11.28 14.99 0.20
C ASP A 96 -11.26 13.48 -0.13
N VAL A 97 -10.04 12.98 -0.28
CA VAL A 97 -9.73 11.61 -0.67
C VAL A 97 -10.19 10.64 0.42
N GLU A 98 -10.20 11.08 1.68
CA GLU A 98 -10.58 10.26 2.83
C GLU A 98 -12.09 10.10 2.95
N SER A 99 -12.88 11.13 2.63
CA SER A 99 -14.35 11.05 2.67
C SER A 99 -14.98 10.38 1.45
N ASN A 100 -14.27 10.23 0.33
CA ASN A 100 -14.81 9.57 -0.85
C ASN A 100 -14.66 8.02 -0.78
N LEU A 101 -15.80 7.32 -0.78
CA LEU A 101 -15.86 5.86 -0.73
C LEU A 101 -15.03 5.16 -1.83
N PHE A 102 -14.97 5.71 -3.05
CA PHE A 102 -14.25 5.07 -4.16
C PHE A 102 -12.74 5.14 -3.98
N TYR A 103 -12.21 6.26 -3.47
CA TYR A 103 -10.79 6.37 -3.15
C TYR A 103 -10.43 5.47 -1.95
N ARG A 104 -11.27 5.45 -0.92
CA ARG A 104 -11.08 4.56 0.24
C ARG A 104 -11.07 3.09 -0.15
N ASP A 105 -11.97 2.66 -1.05
CA ASP A 105 -11.99 1.28 -1.56
C ASP A 105 -10.72 0.93 -2.33
N VAL A 106 -10.21 1.84 -3.17
CA VAL A 106 -8.94 1.66 -3.88
C VAL A 106 -7.78 1.53 -2.90
N ILE A 107 -7.69 2.43 -1.92
CA ILE A 107 -6.64 2.42 -0.88
C ILE A 107 -6.72 1.12 -0.08
N GLY A 108 -7.90 0.78 0.43
CA GLY A 108 -8.14 -0.44 1.21
C GLY A 108 -7.72 -1.70 0.46
N LYS A 109 -8.15 -1.85 -0.80
CA LYS A 109 -7.76 -3.00 -1.66
C LYS A 109 -6.25 -3.06 -1.94
N GLN A 110 -5.56 -1.93 -1.96
CA GLN A 110 -4.09 -1.93 -2.08
C GLN A 110 -3.40 -2.33 -0.78
N THR A 111 -3.85 -1.77 0.34
CA THR A 111 -3.33 -2.06 1.67
C THR A 111 -3.54 -3.53 2.03
N GLU A 112 -4.73 -4.08 1.81
CA GLU A 112 -5.06 -5.49 2.05
C GLU A 112 -4.08 -6.46 1.38
N LYS A 113 -3.70 -6.17 0.13
CA LYS A 113 -2.77 -7.00 -0.64
C LYS A 113 -1.35 -7.03 -0.07
N CYS A 114 -0.99 -6.05 0.76
CA CYS A 114 0.37 -5.85 1.25
C CYS A 114 0.46 -5.86 2.78
N LEU A 115 -0.61 -6.23 3.49
CA LEU A 115 -0.71 -6.20 4.95
C LEU A 115 0.48 -6.87 5.65
N ASN A 116 0.94 -8.01 5.13
CA ASN A 116 2.07 -8.76 5.71
C ASN A 116 3.38 -7.97 5.71
N GLY A 117 3.53 -6.96 4.85
CA GLY A 117 4.73 -6.13 4.74
C GLY A 117 4.58 -4.70 5.26
N ILE A 118 3.37 -4.21 5.47
CA ILE A 118 3.11 -2.83 5.92
C ILE A 118 2.47 -2.75 7.31
N SER A 119 2.08 -3.88 7.91
CA SER A 119 1.55 -3.93 9.26
C SER A 119 2.56 -3.39 10.27
N GLU A 120 2.05 -2.75 11.32
CA GLU A 120 2.86 -2.25 12.45
C GLU A 120 3.62 -3.40 13.10
N LYS A 121 2.94 -4.53 13.32
CA LYS A 121 3.53 -5.77 13.85
C LYS A 121 3.76 -6.77 12.72
N LEU A 122 5.02 -7.02 12.44
CA LEU A 122 5.43 -8.03 11.48
C LEU A 122 5.14 -9.45 12.02
N ILE A 123 4.46 -10.24 11.20
CA ILE A 123 4.04 -11.60 11.53
C ILE A 123 5.08 -12.58 11.02
N LEU A 124 5.41 -13.60 11.82
CA LEU A 124 6.20 -14.74 11.38
C LEU A 124 5.36 -15.56 10.38
N THR A 125 5.74 -15.55 9.11
CA THR A 125 5.04 -16.28 8.05
C THR A 125 5.51 -17.73 7.94
N LEU A 126 4.73 -18.59 7.28
CA LEU A 126 5.18 -19.96 6.98
C LEU A 126 6.43 -19.98 6.12
N ASP A 127 6.58 -19.02 5.21
CA ASP A 127 7.75 -18.91 4.35
C ASP A 127 8.99 -18.47 5.14
N ASP A 128 8.83 -17.56 6.11
CA ASP A 128 9.92 -17.23 7.05
C ASP A 128 10.42 -18.49 7.78
N ILE A 129 9.49 -19.31 8.29
CA ILE A 129 9.84 -20.56 8.99
C ILE A 129 10.57 -21.53 8.06
N LYS A 130 10.04 -21.76 6.85
CA LYS A 130 10.63 -22.68 5.87
C LYS A 130 12.04 -22.23 5.48
N GLN A 131 12.20 -20.94 5.20
CA GLN A 131 13.47 -20.36 4.77
C GLN A 131 14.43 -20.10 5.95
N ARG A 132 14.00 -20.34 7.19
CA ARG A 132 14.75 -20.07 8.43
C ARG A 132 15.13 -18.59 8.56
N LEU A 133 14.20 -17.72 8.19
CA LEU A 133 14.37 -16.28 8.18
C LEU A 133 13.65 -15.60 9.36
N PRO A 134 14.05 -14.37 9.72
CA PRO A 134 13.42 -13.62 10.80
C PRO A 134 11.95 -13.33 10.51
N ALA A 135 11.17 -13.15 11.57
CA ALA A 135 9.75 -12.83 11.45
C ALA A 135 9.52 -11.59 10.57
N GLY A 136 8.70 -11.75 9.52
CA GLY A 136 8.33 -10.68 8.62
C GLY A 136 9.30 -10.46 7.45
N PHE A 137 10.39 -11.22 7.35
CA PHE A 137 11.36 -11.07 6.26
C PHE A 137 10.71 -11.33 4.90
N MET A 138 10.11 -12.51 4.72
CA MET A 138 9.38 -12.92 3.52
C MET A 138 8.06 -12.16 3.37
N GLY A 139 7.40 -11.81 4.47
CA GLY A 139 6.18 -11.00 4.45
C GLY A 139 6.41 -9.62 3.83
N THR A 140 7.47 -8.94 4.25
CA THR A 140 7.88 -7.63 3.70
C THR A 140 8.45 -7.77 2.28
N LEU A 141 9.32 -8.75 2.02
CA LEU A 141 9.87 -8.98 0.67
C LEU A 141 8.78 -9.29 -0.37
N GLY A 142 7.84 -10.17 -0.04
CA GLY A 142 6.74 -10.56 -0.93
C GLY A 142 5.77 -9.41 -1.19
N SER A 143 5.48 -8.59 -0.18
CA SER A 143 4.66 -7.40 -0.33
C SER A 143 5.34 -6.36 -1.22
N TRP A 144 6.65 -6.13 -1.03
CA TRP A 144 7.46 -5.27 -1.89
C TRP A 144 7.46 -5.75 -3.34
N ALA A 145 7.75 -7.03 -3.59
CA ALA A 145 7.75 -7.61 -4.93
C ALA A 145 6.41 -7.47 -5.64
N ARG A 146 5.31 -7.67 -4.90
CA ARG A 146 3.95 -7.49 -5.42
C ARG A 146 3.69 -6.05 -5.86
N MET A 147 4.08 -5.05 -5.06
CA MET A 147 3.88 -3.64 -5.40
C MET A 147 4.70 -3.20 -6.60
N ILE A 148 5.94 -3.68 -6.72
CA ILE A 148 6.76 -3.45 -7.91
C ILE A 148 6.10 -4.04 -9.16
N LYS A 149 5.56 -5.27 -9.05
CA LYS A 149 4.80 -5.90 -10.14
C LYS A 149 3.55 -5.11 -10.52
N ASP A 150 2.80 -4.61 -9.53
CA ASP A 150 1.58 -3.81 -9.75
C ASP A 150 1.89 -2.51 -10.52
N LEU A 151 2.97 -1.81 -10.15
CA LEU A 151 3.44 -0.61 -10.86
C LEU A 151 4.00 -0.91 -12.26
N ASN A 152 4.62 -2.07 -12.46
CA ASN A 152 5.27 -2.44 -13.72
C ASN A 152 4.29 -2.93 -14.81
N THR A 153 2.97 -2.79 -14.60
CA THR A 153 1.98 -3.15 -15.63
C THR A 153 1.87 -2.07 -16.72
N ALA A 154 1.50 -2.47 -17.94
CA ALA A 154 1.26 -1.53 -19.05
C ALA A 154 0.22 -0.45 -18.70
N LYS A 155 -0.79 -0.82 -17.91
CA LYS A 155 -1.84 0.09 -17.43
C LYS A 155 -1.25 1.17 -16.50
N MET A 156 -0.48 0.78 -15.48
CA MET A 156 0.11 1.73 -14.54
C MET A 156 1.21 2.59 -15.18
N ARG A 157 2.02 2.01 -16.06
CA ARG A 157 2.98 2.77 -16.90
C ARG A 157 2.27 3.79 -17.79
N GLY A 158 1.10 3.46 -18.33
CA GLY A 158 0.27 4.39 -19.09
C GLY A 158 -0.22 5.57 -18.24
N ILE A 159 -0.63 5.32 -17.00
CA ILE A 159 -1.06 6.34 -16.04
C ILE A 159 0.11 7.23 -15.62
N ALA A 160 1.26 6.63 -15.30
CA ALA A 160 2.48 7.38 -14.99
C ALA A 160 2.85 8.38 -16.09
N ARG A 161 2.80 7.96 -17.36
CA ARG A 161 3.03 8.86 -18.50
C ARG A 161 2.03 10.00 -18.59
N LYS A 162 0.75 9.73 -18.32
CA LYS A 162 -0.31 10.76 -18.33
C LYS A 162 -0.11 11.80 -17.22
N ILE A 163 0.37 11.39 -16.05
CA ILE A 163 0.67 12.26 -14.90
C ILE A 163 2.01 12.98 -15.07
N GLY A 164 2.84 12.59 -16.05
CA GLY A 164 4.14 13.23 -16.32
C GLY A 164 5.29 12.64 -15.51
N ILE A 165 5.14 11.45 -14.92
CA ILE A 165 6.21 10.74 -14.23
C ILE A 165 7.20 10.20 -15.25
N TYR A 166 8.48 10.53 -15.07
CA TYR A 166 9.53 10.09 -15.99
C TYR A 166 9.77 8.58 -15.91
N GLU A 167 9.73 7.93 -17.07
CA GLU A 167 10.02 6.50 -17.26
C GLU A 167 11.37 6.08 -16.64
N LYS A 168 12.37 6.96 -16.69
CA LYS A 168 13.69 6.73 -16.07
C LYS A 168 13.62 6.58 -14.55
N GLU A 169 12.74 7.33 -13.87
CA GLU A 169 12.60 7.26 -12.42
C GLU A 169 11.92 5.96 -11.99
N LEU A 170 10.90 5.52 -12.73
CA LEU A 170 10.25 4.24 -12.51
C LEU A 170 11.18 3.06 -12.78
N ASN A 171 11.92 3.08 -13.88
CA ASN A 171 12.88 2.01 -14.15
C ASN A 171 13.99 1.97 -13.10
N LYS A 172 14.42 3.11 -12.56
CA LYS A 172 15.35 3.12 -11.42
C LYS A 172 14.77 2.46 -10.17
N LEU A 173 13.49 2.71 -9.86
CA LEU A 173 12.79 2.05 -8.75
C LEU A 173 12.76 0.53 -8.94
N PHE A 174 12.41 0.09 -10.15
CA PHE A 174 12.35 -1.33 -10.51
C PHE A 174 13.72 -2.00 -10.46
N ASP A 175 14.74 -1.37 -11.02
CA ASP A 175 16.10 -1.90 -11.06
C ASP A 175 16.68 -2.08 -9.66
N LEU A 176 16.48 -1.12 -8.75
CA LEU A 176 16.94 -1.21 -7.36
C LEU A 176 16.22 -2.35 -6.62
N SER A 177 14.90 -2.44 -6.79
CA SER A 177 14.09 -3.51 -6.18
C SER A 177 14.49 -4.89 -6.70
N ASN A 178 14.63 -5.04 -8.01
CA ASN A 178 15.03 -6.29 -8.64
C ASN A 178 16.44 -6.72 -8.22
N LYS A 179 17.40 -5.77 -8.13
CA LYS A 179 18.74 -6.08 -7.64
C LYS A 179 18.72 -6.62 -6.21
N TYR A 180 17.89 -6.03 -5.35
CA TYR A 180 17.74 -6.50 -3.97
C TYR A 180 17.07 -7.87 -3.90
N MET A 181 15.94 -8.05 -4.60
CA MET A 181 15.20 -9.31 -4.63
C MET A 181 16.03 -10.45 -5.23
N ASN A 182 16.78 -10.19 -6.29
CA ASN A 182 17.68 -11.17 -6.89
C ASN A 182 18.78 -11.59 -5.91
N TRP A 183 19.35 -10.64 -5.16
CA TRP A 183 20.34 -10.96 -4.13
C TRP A 183 19.74 -11.85 -3.03
N VAL A 184 18.54 -11.52 -2.52
CA VAL A 184 17.88 -12.37 -1.54
C VAL A 184 17.63 -13.77 -2.10
N TYR A 185 17.17 -13.87 -3.34
CA TYR A 185 16.91 -15.15 -3.99
C TYR A 185 18.18 -15.99 -4.15
N GLN A 186 19.30 -15.38 -4.52
CA GLN A 186 20.56 -16.08 -4.82
C GLN A 186 21.39 -16.41 -3.59
N ASP A 187 21.45 -15.49 -2.62
CA ASP A 187 22.42 -15.56 -1.52
C ASP A 187 21.78 -15.87 -0.16
N ILE A 188 20.46 -15.74 -0.02
CA ILE A 188 19.74 -15.91 1.26
C ILE A 188 18.74 -17.06 1.21
N ALA A 189 17.93 -17.14 0.17
CA ALA A 189 16.88 -18.13 0.08
C ALA A 189 17.46 -19.54 -0.17
N ILE A 190 16.88 -20.54 0.49
CA ILE A 190 17.16 -21.95 0.28
C ILE A 190 16.37 -22.38 -0.97
N HIS A 191 17.07 -22.57 -2.08
CA HIS A 191 16.45 -22.84 -3.39
C HIS A 191 15.57 -24.10 -3.41
N GLU A 192 15.93 -25.13 -2.65
CA GLU A 192 15.15 -26.38 -2.55
C GLU A 192 13.80 -26.19 -1.83
N LEU A 193 13.59 -25.04 -1.18
CA LEU A 193 12.41 -24.72 -0.39
C LEU A 193 11.55 -23.61 -1.04
N LEU A 194 11.86 -23.23 -2.29
CA LEU A 194 11.15 -22.22 -3.09
C LEU A 194 10.18 -22.86 -4.11
#